data_AF-A0A7H1MZW3-F1
#
_entry.id   AF-A0A7H1MZW3-F1
#
_cell.length_a   1.000
_cell.length_b   1.000
_cell.length_c   1.000
_cell.angle_alpha   90.00
_cell.angle_beta   90.00
_cell.angle_gamma   90.00
#
_symmetry.space_group_name_H-M   'P 1'
#
loop_
_entity.id
_entity.type
_entity.pdbx_description
1 polymer ?
#
loop_
_entity_poly.entity_id
_entity_poly.type
_entity_poly.pdbx_seq_one_letter_code
_entity_poly.pdbx_strand_id
1 'polypeptide(L)'
;MALSAVSPIPDVVRGLDAVAVALLSREGGLWDANRGFLALLRGVDLVGELTDVRHVFANPEFDRLLTRQADPVEGVIFRGVITLRDATGRITPLRGAVFAHDQDLLLVAEHDIREMTTLRSKLNAVSDDLEARVREIEQLQKELEVARGLASAALRDRDALLDTLTRDISPRTPRGY
;
A
#
# COMPACT_ATOMS: atom_id res chain seq x y z
N MET A 1 49.03 -6.79 12.27
CA MET A 1 48.29 -5.81 13.10
C MET A 1 46.82 -6.02 12.82
N ALA A 2 46.09 -6.63 13.77
CA ALA A 2 44.64 -6.76 13.67
C ALA A 2 44.02 -5.41 14.08
N LEU A 3 43.51 -4.66 13.11
CA LEU A 3 42.60 -3.55 13.39
C LEU A 3 41.33 -4.18 13.98
N SER A 4 41.16 -4.05 15.28
CA SER A 4 39.91 -4.39 15.95
C SER A 4 38.82 -3.55 15.27
N ALA A 5 37.95 -4.20 14.51
CA ALA A 5 36.86 -3.57 13.78
C ALA A 5 35.86 -3.00 14.80
N VAL A 6 36.12 -1.79 15.26
CA VAL A 6 35.11 -0.98 15.93
C VAL A 6 34.09 -0.69 14.85
N SER A 7 32.94 -1.37 14.93
CA SER A 7 31.87 -1.15 13.97
C SER A 7 31.47 0.33 14.04
N PRO A 8 31.50 1.07 12.93
CA PRO A 8 31.28 2.52 12.93
C PRO A 8 29.86 2.88 13.41
N ILE A 9 28.91 1.96 13.29
CA ILE A 9 27.55 2.14 13.80
C ILE A 9 27.46 1.65 15.26
N PRO A 10 27.07 2.52 16.23
CA PRO A 10 26.93 2.17 17.64
C PRO A 10 25.94 1.02 17.90
N ASP A 11 26.24 0.16 18.88
CA ASP A 11 25.40 -1.00 19.22
C ASP A 11 23.96 -0.65 19.58
N VAL A 12 23.73 0.53 20.17
CA VAL A 12 22.39 1.01 20.55
C VAL A 12 21.43 1.13 19.35
N VAL A 13 21.95 1.42 18.15
CA VAL A 13 21.12 1.52 16.93
C VAL A 13 21.15 0.25 16.08
N ARG A 14 22.08 -0.68 16.35
CA ARG A 14 22.29 -1.91 15.56
C ARG A 14 21.05 -2.79 15.50
N GLY A 15 20.30 -2.89 16.60
CA GLY A 15 19.09 -3.70 16.71
C GLY A 15 17.78 -3.01 16.31
N LEU A 16 17.80 -1.71 15.96
CA LEU A 16 16.58 -0.96 15.68
C LEU A 16 16.03 -1.28 14.28
N ASP A 17 14.74 -1.55 14.21
CA ASP A 17 14.01 -1.78 12.95
C ASP A 17 13.32 -0.51 12.41
N ALA A 18 12.96 0.43 13.29
CA ALA A 18 12.21 1.64 12.91
C ALA A 18 13.07 2.71 12.21
N VAL A 19 14.38 2.63 12.39
CA VAL A 19 15.37 3.53 11.80
C VAL A 19 16.32 2.68 10.96
N ALA A 20 16.59 3.12 9.75
CA ALA A 20 17.60 2.59 8.87
C ALA A 20 18.88 3.43 8.98
N VAL A 21 19.98 2.78 9.34
CA VAL A 21 21.32 3.37 9.43
C VAL A 21 22.26 2.54 8.59
N ALA A 22 23.04 3.18 7.72
CA ALA A 22 24.05 2.52 6.91
C ALA A 22 25.25 3.41 6.64
N LEU A 23 26.44 2.82 6.64
CA LEU A 23 27.67 3.43 6.17
C LEU A 23 27.99 2.87 4.78
N LEU A 24 28.17 3.76 3.82
CA LEU A 24 28.29 3.45 2.40
C LEU A 24 29.56 4.07 1.84
N SER A 25 30.33 3.30 1.09
CA SER A 25 31.46 3.82 0.32
C SER A 25 30.98 4.73 -0.80
N ARG A 26 31.82 5.66 -1.25
CA ARG A 26 31.50 6.52 -2.41
C ARG A 26 31.37 5.75 -3.72
N GLU A 27 31.96 4.56 -3.78
CA GLU A 27 31.85 3.61 -4.89
C GLU A 27 30.55 2.82 -4.83
N GLY A 28 29.78 2.92 -3.75
CA GLY A 28 28.51 2.25 -3.56
C GLY A 28 28.53 1.00 -2.69
N GLY A 29 29.67 0.67 -2.09
CA GLY A 29 29.80 -0.50 -1.22
C GLY A 29 29.13 -0.29 0.13
N LEU A 30 28.40 -1.29 0.63
CA LEU A 30 27.87 -1.29 1.99
C LEU A 30 28.93 -1.73 2.99
N TRP A 31 29.39 -0.81 3.86
CA TRP A 31 30.42 -1.09 4.88
C TRP A 31 29.84 -1.59 6.20
N ASP A 32 28.80 -0.92 6.71
CA ASP A 32 28.12 -1.29 7.95
C ASP A 32 26.65 -0.89 7.83
N ALA A 33 25.76 -1.64 8.48
CA ALA A 33 24.35 -1.32 8.54
C ALA A 33 23.69 -1.87 9.79
N ASN A 34 22.67 -1.16 10.26
CA ASN A 34 21.80 -1.70 11.28
C ASN A 34 20.73 -2.64 10.68
N ARG A 35 20.03 -3.34 11.57
CA ARG A 35 18.96 -4.28 11.21
C ARG A 35 17.86 -3.64 10.37
N GLY A 36 17.47 -2.40 10.68
CA GLY A 36 16.45 -1.66 9.92
C GLY A 36 16.83 -1.46 8.46
N PHE A 37 18.08 -1.06 8.17
CA PHE A 37 18.53 -0.92 6.78
C PHE A 37 18.63 -2.27 6.07
N LEU A 38 19.18 -3.30 6.72
CA LEU A 38 19.27 -4.64 6.14
C LEU A 38 17.90 -5.25 5.83
N ALA A 39 16.87 -4.94 6.63
CA ALA A 39 15.50 -5.38 6.38
C ALA A 39 14.91 -4.78 5.09
N LEU A 40 15.43 -3.65 4.62
CA LEU A 40 15.03 -3.01 3.35
C LEU A 40 15.69 -3.66 2.13
N LEU A 41 16.81 -4.36 2.33
CA LEU A 41 17.55 -5.05 1.28
C LEU A 41 17.10 -6.50 1.06
N ARG A 42 15.97 -6.92 1.63
CA ARG A 42 15.51 -8.31 1.52
C ARG A 42 15.39 -8.75 0.06
N GLY A 43 16.02 -9.88 -0.25
CA GLY A 43 16.06 -10.44 -1.60
C GLY A 43 17.14 -9.86 -2.51
N VAL A 44 17.88 -8.84 -2.07
CA VAL A 44 19.12 -8.42 -2.74
C VAL A 44 20.20 -9.42 -2.35
N ASP A 45 20.90 -9.98 -3.35
CA ASP A 45 22.01 -10.91 -3.11
C ASP A 45 23.18 -10.16 -2.47
N LEU A 46 23.26 -10.22 -1.13
CA LEU A 46 24.37 -9.71 -0.34
C LEU A 46 25.51 -10.73 -0.32
N VAL A 47 26.14 -10.99 -1.47
CA VAL A 47 27.24 -11.95 -1.58
C VAL A 47 28.58 -11.19 -1.59
N GLY A 48 29.30 -11.21 -0.47
CA GLY A 48 30.66 -10.69 -0.33
C GLY A 48 30.82 -9.52 0.64
N GLU A 49 32.07 -9.16 0.96
CA GLU A 49 32.44 -8.12 1.95
C GLU A 49 32.07 -6.69 1.54
N LEU A 50 31.67 -6.45 0.28
CA LEU A 50 31.26 -5.16 -0.26
C LEU A 50 30.09 -5.36 -1.25
N THR A 51 28.86 -5.33 -0.74
CA THR A 51 27.68 -5.36 -1.62
C THR A 51 27.48 -3.97 -2.23
N ASP A 52 27.45 -3.88 -3.56
CA ASP A 52 27.06 -2.66 -4.27
C ASP A 52 25.56 -2.38 -4.09
N VAL A 53 25.22 -1.33 -3.34
CA VAL A 53 23.83 -0.95 -3.04
C VAL A 53 23.36 0.28 -3.82
N ARG A 54 24.11 0.76 -4.84
CA ARG A 54 23.72 1.96 -5.59
C ARG A 54 22.35 1.83 -6.25
N HIS A 55 22.08 0.64 -6.78
CA HIS A 55 20.82 0.31 -7.46
C HIS A 55 19.60 0.31 -6.52
N VAL A 56 19.83 0.26 -5.20
CA VAL A 56 18.76 0.33 -4.19
C VAL A 56 18.22 1.76 -4.06
N PHE A 57 19.03 2.78 -4.34
CA PHE A 57 18.61 4.19 -4.21
C PHE A 57 17.76 4.62 -5.41
N ALA A 58 16.44 4.74 -5.22
CA ALA A 58 15.50 5.14 -6.27
C ALA A 58 15.32 6.67 -6.34
N ASN A 59 15.29 7.37 -5.21
CA ASN A 59 15.24 8.84 -5.18
C ASN A 59 15.73 9.39 -3.82
N PRO A 60 16.74 10.27 -3.77
CA PRO A 60 17.65 10.57 -4.87
C PRO A 60 18.41 9.30 -5.30
N GLU A 61 18.72 9.20 -6.59
CA GLU A 61 19.66 8.19 -7.09
C GLU A 61 21.04 8.37 -6.43
N PHE A 62 21.78 7.27 -6.26
CA PHE A 62 23.06 7.30 -5.56
C PHE A 62 24.07 8.27 -6.19
N ASP A 63 24.18 8.28 -7.53
CA ASP A 63 25.09 9.19 -8.25
C ASP A 63 24.74 10.67 -8.03
N ARG A 64 23.45 10.98 -7.81
CA ARG A 64 23.02 12.35 -7.45
C ARG A 64 23.43 12.74 -6.03
N LEU A 65 23.61 11.79 -5.12
CA LEU A 65 24.16 12.07 -3.79
C LEU A 65 25.65 12.41 -3.89
N LEU A 66 26.40 11.71 -4.74
CA LEU A 66 27.84 11.93 -4.92
C LEU A 66 28.20 13.30 -5.51
N THR A 67 27.33 13.86 -6.35
CA THR A 67 27.56 15.18 -6.97
C THR A 67 27.23 16.36 -6.07
N ARG A 68 26.58 16.12 -4.92
CA ARG A 68 26.22 17.18 -3.97
C ARG A 68 27.38 17.48 -3.04
N GLN A 69 27.60 18.77 -2.80
CA GLN A 69 28.52 19.20 -1.75
C GLN A 69 27.86 19.04 -0.40
N ALA A 70 28.63 18.55 0.57
CA ALA A 70 28.19 18.50 1.96
C ALA A 70 28.08 19.92 2.51
N ASP A 71 27.07 20.16 3.33
CA ASP A 71 26.97 21.37 4.15
C ASP A 71 28.24 21.48 5.01
N PRO A 72 28.95 22.63 5.00
CA PRO A 72 30.24 22.77 5.69
C PRO A 72 30.12 22.76 7.22
N VAL A 73 28.92 22.95 7.76
CA VAL A 73 28.67 23.00 9.21
C VAL A 73 28.11 21.66 9.69
N GLU A 74 27.09 21.14 9.03
CA GLU A 74 26.39 19.93 9.46
C GLU A 74 26.92 18.65 8.78
N GLY A 75 27.73 18.77 7.73
CA GLY A 75 28.17 17.64 6.90
C GLY A 75 27.05 17.02 6.07
N VAL A 76 25.87 17.66 5.99
CA VAL A 76 24.68 17.10 5.33
C VAL A 76 24.81 17.22 3.81
N ILE A 77 24.71 16.10 3.11
CA ILE A 77 24.67 16.02 1.64
C ILE A 77 23.22 16.09 1.13
N PHE A 78 22.32 15.43 1.85
CA PHE A 78 20.90 15.38 1.51
C PHE A 78 20.05 15.30 2.77
N ARG A 79 18.90 15.98 2.78
CA ARG A 79 17.89 15.87 3.83
C ARG A 79 16.50 15.90 3.19
N GLY A 80 15.67 14.92 3.49
CA GLY A 80 14.34 14.80 2.89
C GLY A 80 13.81 13.37 2.84
N VAL A 81 12.98 13.10 1.85
CA VAL A 81 12.48 11.74 1.58
C VAL A 81 13.48 11.02 0.67
N ILE A 82 13.92 9.85 1.13
CA ILE A 82 14.80 8.92 0.43
C ILE A 82 13.96 7.67 0.12
N THR A 83 13.90 7.25 -1.13
CA THR A 83 13.19 6.04 -1.50
C THR A 83 14.18 4.95 -1.86
N LEU A 84 14.03 3.80 -1.20
CA LEU A 84 14.83 2.61 -1.47
C LEU A 84 14.00 1.58 -2.22
N ARG A 85 14.63 0.84 -3.14
CA ARG A 85 14.03 -0.22 -3.94
C ARG A 85 14.60 -1.56 -3.52
N ASP A 86 13.75 -2.49 -3.14
CA ASP A 86 14.16 -3.88 -2.87
C ASP A 86 14.29 -4.71 -4.16
N ALA A 87 14.72 -5.96 -4.04
CA ALA A 87 14.90 -6.84 -5.20
C ALA A 87 13.60 -7.21 -5.93
N THR A 88 12.44 -7.02 -5.28
CA THR A 88 11.12 -7.21 -5.92
C THR A 88 10.67 -5.97 -6.69
N GLY A 89 11.44 -4.88 -6.63
CA GLY A 89 11.10 -3.59 -7.21
C GLY A 89 10.20 -2.73 -6.33
N ARG A 90 9.88 -3.18 -5.11
CA ARG A 90 9.05 -2.41 -4.18
C ARG A 90 9.83 -1.21 -3.69
N ILE A 91 9.18 -0.04 -3.75
CA ILE A 91 9.75 1.22 -3.30
C ILE A 91 9.29 1.48 -1.86
N THR A 92 10.24 1.74 -0.96
CA THR A 92 9.99 2.10 0.44
C THR A 92 10.47 3.53 0.69
N PRO A 93 9.57 4.48 1.00
CA PRO A 93 9.96 5.83 1.38
C PRO A 93 10.45 5.85 2.83
N LEU A 94 11.56 6.56 3.03
CA LEU A 94 12.18 6.85 4.31
C LEU A 94 12.35 8.36 4.43
N ARG A 95 12.19 8.90 5.63
CA ARG A 95 12.50 10.30 5.91
C ARG A 95 13.82 10.36 6.66
N GLY A 96 14.79 11.09 6.13
CA GLY A 96 16.13 11.08 6.72
C GLY A 96 17.10 12.06 6.11
N ALA A 97 18.37 11.78 6.36
CA ALA A 97 19.49 12.53 5.81
C ALA A 97 20.65 11.61 5.46
N VAL A 98 21.45 12.08 4.49
CA VAL A 98 22.74 11.51 4.12
C VAL A 98 23.80 12.52 4.51
N PHE A 99 24.80 12.07 5.25
CA PHE A 99 25.91 12.88 5.74
C PHE A 99 27.22 12.43 5.08
N ALA A 100 28.15 13.36 4.88
CA ALA A 100 29.53 13.02 4.66
C ALA A 100 30.15 12.54 5.97
N HIS A 101 30.80 11.37 5.95
CA HIS A 101 31.51 10.83 7.11
C HIS A 101 32.88 10.35 6.65
N ASP A 102 33.92 11.12 6.95
CA ASP A 102 35.28 10.92 6.42
C ASP A 102 35.30 10.81 4.88
N GLN A 103 35.56 9.63 4.33
CA GLN A 103 35.53 9.35 2.89
C GLN A 103 34.24 8.68 2.42
N ASP A 104 33.35 8.35 3.35
CA ASP A 104 32.13 7.58 3.15
C ASP A 104 30.87 8.45 3.29
N LEU A 105 29.72 7.82 3.08
CA LEU A 105 28.39 8.38 3.25
C LEU A 105 27.68 7.67 4.40
N LEU A 106 27.18 8.44 5.36
CA LEU A 106 26.34 7.92 6.43
C LEU A 106 24.87 8.24 6.13
N LEU A 107 24.06 7.20 5.96
CA LEU A 107 22.60 7.30 5.86
C LEU A 107 22.00 7.14 7.25
N VAL A 108 21.10 8.05 7.63
CA VAL A 108 20.22 7.91 8.79
C VAL A 108 18.82 8.31 8.37
N ALA A 109 17.88 7.36 8.41
CA ALA A 109 16.50 7.62 8.01
C ALA A 109 15.51 6.79 8.83
N GLU A 110 14.34 7.33 9.11
CA GLU A 110 13.21 6.61 9.71
C GLU A 110 12.20 6.22 8.62
N HIS A 111 11.43 5.16 8.88
CA HIS A 111 10.29 4.85 8.04
C HIS A 111 9.26 6.00 8.09
N ASP A 112 8.75 6.43 6.94
CA ASP A 112 7.64 7.39 6.91
C ASP A 112 6.33 6.68 7.30
N ILE A 113 6.11 6.57 8.61
CA ILE A 113 4.89 5.98 9.18
C ILE A 113 3.65 6.83 8.84
N ARG A 114 3.81 8.13 8.52
CA ARG A 114 2.67 9.02 8.24
C ARG A 114 2.01 8.68 6.92
N GLU A 115 2.80 8.37 5.90
CA GLU A 115 2.26 7.95 4.60
C GLU A 115 1.52 6.61 4.72
N MET A 116 2.10 5.65 5.45
CA MET A 116 1.46 4.36 5.72
C MET A 116 0.17 4.50 6.54
N THR A 117 0.15 5.40 7.53
CA THR A 117 -1.05 5.72 8.31
C THR A 117 -2.12 6.33 7.42
N THR A 118 -1.74 7.23 6.51
CA THR A 118 -2.66 7.89 5.56
C THR A 118 -3.26 6.90 4.57
N LEU A 119 -2.45 6.01 4.00
CA LEU A 119 -2.92 4.93 3.12
C LEU A 119 -3.89 3.99 3.85
N ARG A 120 -3.57 3.60 5.08
CA ARG A 120 -4.45 2.77 5.90
C ARG A 120 -5.79 3.45 6.18
N SER A 121 -5.78 4.75 6.50
CA SER A 121 -7.02 5.52 6.66
C SER A 121 -7.84 5.60 5.37
N LYS A 122 -7.20 5.77 4.21
CA LYS A 122 -7.90 5.76 2.90
C LYS A 122 -8.49 4.40 2.58
N LEU A 123 -7.76 3.31 2.85
CA LEU A 123 -8.26 1.95 2.66
C LEU A 123 -9.50 1.70 3.53
N ASN A 124 -9.44 2.09 4.81
CA ASN A 124 -10.58 1.98 5.71
C ASN A 124 -11.79 2.77 5.20
N ALA A 125 -11.58 4.01 4.76
CA ALA A 125 -12.67 4.84 4.20
C ALA A 125 -13.32 4.20 2.96
N VAL A 126 -12.55 3.55 2.09
CA VAL A 126 -13.08 2.81 0.94
C VAL A 126 -13.84 1.56 1.38
N SER A 127 -13.33 0.84 2.40
CA SER A 127 -14.02 -0.31 2.97
C SER A 127 -15.38 0.09 3.54
N ASP A 128 -15.43 1.20 4.28
CA ASP A 128 -16.66 1.72 4.87
C ASP A 128 -17.69 2.14 3.79
N ASP A 129 -17.23 2.79 2.70
CA ASP A 129 -18.10 3.14 1.56
C ASP A 129 -18.65 1.89 0.87
N LEU A 130 -17.83 0.85 0.70
CA LEU A 130 -18.26 -0.40 0.10
C LEU A 130 -19.34 -1.09 0.95
N GLU A 131 -19.16 -1.15 2.27
CA GLU A 131 -20.15 -1.70 3.20
C GLU A 131 -21.47 -0.91 3.20
N ALA A 132 -21.41 0.41 3.01
CA ALA A 132 -22.60 1.24 2.88
C ALA A 132 -23.37 0.91 1.59
N ARG A 133 -22.66 0.79 0.46
CA ARG A 133 -23.25 0.44 -0.85
C ARG A 133 -23.86 -0.96 -0.87
N VAL A 134 -23.23 -1.93 -0.23
CA VAL A 134 -23.78 -3.29 -0.12
C VAL A 134 -25.12 -3.27 0.62
N ARG A 135 -25.19 -2.55 1.76
CA ARG A 135 -26.43 -2.38 2.52
C ARG A 135 -27.52 -1.68 1.71
N GLU A 136 -27.17 -0.67 0.93
CA GLU A 136 -28.10 0.03 0.05
C GLU A 136 -28.68 -0.91 -1.03
N ILE A 137 -27.82 -1.73 -1.66
CA ILE A 137 -28.25 -2.72 -2.67
C ILE A 137 -29.21 -3.73 -2.05
N GLU A 138 -28.88 -4.26 -0.86
CA GLU A 138 -29.75 -5.22 -0.15
C GLU A 138 -31.13 -4.61 0.16
N GLN A 139 -31.16 -3.34 0.57
CA GLN A 139 -32.41 -2.63 0.82
C GLN A 139 -33.24 -2.46 -0.46
N LEU A 140 -32.62 -1.99 -1.55
CA LEU A 140 -33.29 -1.82 -2.84
C LEU A 140 -33.80 -3.14 -3.41
N GLN A 141 -33.06 -4.24 -3.23
CA GLN A 141 -33.49 -5.57 -3.61
C GLN A 141 -34.75 -5.99 -2.85
N LYS A 142 -34.78 -5.77 -1.53
CA LYS A 142 -35.95 -6.06 -0.70
C LYS A 142 -37.18 -5.24 -1.12
N GLU A 143 -36.99 -3.95 -1.38
CA GLU A 143 -38.06 -3.07 -1.86
C GLU A 143 -38.60 -3.53 -3.23
N LEU A 144 -37.71 -3.92 -4.14
CA LEU A 144 -38.07 -4.44 -5.45
C LEU A 144 -38.86 -5.75 -5.35
N GLU A 145 -38.48 -6.65 -4.44
CA GLU A 145 -39.21 -7.90 -4.20
C GLU A 145 -40.63 -7.64 -3.67
N VAL A 146 -40.78 -6.72 -2.72
CA VAL A 146 -42.09 -6.32 -2.20
C VAL A 146 -42.96 -5.73 -3.32
N ALA A 147 -42.41 -4.81 -4.11
CA ALA A 147 -43.13 -4.19 -5.23
C ALA A 147 -43.55 -5.23 -6.29
N ARG A 148 -42.66 -6.18 -6.63
CA ARG A 148 -42.98 -7.29 -7.55
C ARG A 148 -44.06 -8.21 -7.00
N GLY A 149 -44.04 -8.51 -5.70
CA GLY A 149 -45.07 -9.29 -5.03
C GLY A 149 -46.45 -8.65 -5.13
N LEU A 150 -46.53 -7.35 -4.83
CA LEU A 150 -47.78 -6.57 -4.93
C LEU A 150 -48.30 -6.50 -6.37
N ALA A 151 -47.42 -6.22 -7.34
CA ALA A 151 -47.79 -6.16 -8.76
C ALA A 151 -48.30 -7.52 -9.26
N SER A 152 -47.66 -8.62 -8.87
CA SER A 152 -48.10 -9.97 -9.23
C SER A 152 -49.47 -10.31 -8.62
N ALA A 153 -49.71 -9.94 -7.36
CA ALA A 153 -51.00 -10.13 -6.71
C ALA A 153 -52.12 -9.36 -7.42
N ALA A 154 -51.90 -8.08 -7.73
CA ALA A 154 -52.87 -7.25 -8.45
C ALA A 154 -53.21 -7.80 -9.84
N LEU A 155 -52.21 -8.33 -10.57
CA LEU A 155 -52.44 -8.97 -11.86
C LEU A 155 -53.28 -10.25 -11.74
N ARG A 156 -53.03 -11.08 -10.72
CA ARG A 156 -53.83 -12.29 -10.46
C ARG A 156 -55.28 -11.94 -10.12
N ASP A 157 -55.50 -10.93 -9.28
CA ASP A 157 -56.84 -10.48 -8.92
C ASP A 157 -57.61 -9.99 -10.16
N ARG A 158 -56.95 -9.21 -11.02
CA ARG A 158 -57.53 -8.76 -12.29
C ARG A 158 -57.91 -9.93 -13.19
N ASP A 159 -57.01 -10.88 -13.38
CA ASP A 159 -57.26 -12.02 -14.28
C ASP A 159 -58.38 -12.92 -13.73
N ALA A 160 -58.46 -13.12 -12.42
CA ALA A 160 -59.57 -13.82 -11.77
C ALA A 160 -60.92 -13.11 -12.01
N LEU A 161 -60.97 -11.79 -11.91
CA LEU A 161 -62.16 -11.00 -12.22
C LEU A 161 -62.57 -11.16 -13.70
N LEU A 162 -61.62 -11.10 -14.63
CA LEU A 162 -61.89 -11.28 -16.06
C LEU A 162 -62.43 -12.68 -16.39
N ASP A 163 -61.90 -13.72 -15.74
CA ASP A 163 -62.40 -15.10 -15.90
C ASP A 163 -63.84 -15.25 -15.40
N THR A 164 -64.18 -14.66 -14.25
CA THR A 164 -65.56 -14.69 -13.74
C THR A 164 -66.53 -13.98 -14.69
N LEU A 165 -66.17 -12.81 -15.20
CA LEU A 165 -66.99 -12.06 -16.16
C LEU A 165 -67.17 -12.84 -17.48
N THR A 166 -66.13 -13.54 -17.94
CA THR A 166 -66.20 -14.30 -19.19
C THR A 166 -67.06 -15.56 -19.08
N ARG A 167 -67.11 -16.19 -17.90
CA ARG A 167 -67.99 -17.37 -17.66
C ARG A 167 -69.47 -17.00 -17.63
N ASP A 168 -69.84 -15.83 -17.12
CA ASP A 168 -71.24 -15.38 -17.10
C ASP A 168 -71.77 -14.98 -18.49
N ILE A 169 -70.89 -14.76 -19.48
CA ILE A 169 -71.26 -14.36 -20.84
C ILE A 169 -71.35 -15.56 -21.80
N SER A 170 -70.98 -16.78 -21.37
CA SER A 170 -71.11 -17.97 -22.24
C SER A 170 -72.57 -18.34 -22.52
N PRO A 171 -73.01 -18.38 -23.80
CA PRO A 171 -74.41 -18.54 -24.14
C PRO A 171 -74.90 -19.98 -23.88
N ARG A 172 -76.05 -20.08 -23.20
CA ARG A 172 -76.88 -21.30 -23.17
C ARG A 172 -77.14 -21.73 -24.61
N THR A 173 -76.46 -22.76 -25.08
CA THR A 173 -76.74 -23.37 -26.37
C THR A 173 -78.14 -23.99 -26.32
N PRO A 174 -79.08 -23.60 -27.21
CA PRO A 174 -80.38 -24.23 -27.25
C PRO A 174 -80.23 -25.64 -27.82
N ARG A 175 -80.68 -26.65 -27.07
CA ARG A 175 -80.83 -28.03 -27.55
C ARG A 175 -81.77 -28.01 -28.76
N GLY A 176 -81.24 -28.39 -29.92
CA GLY A 176 -82.01 -28.63 -31.13
C GLY A 176 -83.00 -29.77 -30.92
N TYR A 177 -84.20 -29.57 -31.47
CA TYR A 177 -85.22 -30.58 -31.73
C TYR A 177 -84.95 -31.25 -33.08
#